data_AF-A0A4W5PG24-F1
#
_entry.id   AF-A0A4W5PG24-F1
#
_cell.length_a   1.000
_cell.length_b   1.000
_cell.length_c   1.000
_cell.angle_alpha   90.00
_cell.angle_beta   90.00
_cell.angle_gamma   90.00
#
_symmetry.space_group_name_H-M   'P 1'
#
loop_
_entity.id
_entity.type
_entity.pdbx_description
1 polymer ?
#
loop_
_entity_poly.entity_id
_entity_poly.type
_entity_poly.pdbx_seq_one_letter_code
_entity_poly.pdbx_strand_id
1 'polypeptide(L)'
;AVMLKSVSIWYQVGQLYSVAETSKNETGGGEGVEVLKNEPYEKDGEKGQYTHKIYHLHSKVPNYVRILAPSTALNIHEKAWNAYPYCRTGKSPNEYMKDNFLIKIETWHKPDMGVQDNVHGLDPDQWKKTEVVYIDIADKTQVDVKDYKPEEDPAIFKSEKTGRGPLGPNWKKELPSNTNSPHMCAYKLVTVNFKWWGVQNKIENFIQKQEKRLFTKFHRQLFCLIDKWIGLTMEDIRRIEEETQKELDEMREKDPVKGSSASED
;
A
#
# COMPACT_ATOMS: atom_id res chain seq x y z
N ALA A 1 2.00 8.24 -8.69
CA ALA A 1 1.87 7.22 -9.75
C ALA A 1 2.94 6.15 -9.56
N VAL A 2 2.57 4.88 -9.54
CA VAL A 2 3.51 3.75 -9.48
C VAL A 2 3.41 2.95 -10.78
N MET A 3 4.49 2.92 -11.56
CA MET A 3 4.55 2.12 -12.79
C MET A 3 5.04 0.71 -12.47
N LEU A 4 4.47 -0.29 -13.13
CA LEU A 4 4.81 -1.71 -12.93
C LEU A 4 4.82 -2.47 -14.25
N LYS A 5 5.73 -3.44 -14.38
CA LYS A 5 5.68 -4.46 -15.44
C LYS A 5 4.65 -5.55 -15.08
N SER A 6 3.36 -5.23 -15.10
CA SER A 6 2.27 -6.19 -14.88
C SER A 6 1.01 -5.86 -15.71
N VAL A 7 0.25 -6.87 -16.13
CA VAL A 7 -1.11 -6.67 -16.68
C VAL A 7 -2.03 -6.31 -15.51
N SER A 8 -3.05 -5.48 -15.76
CA SER A 8 -4.10 -5.15 -14.79
C SER A 8 -4.63 -6.36 -14.01
N ILE A 9 -4.97 -7.48 -14.68
CA ILE A 9 -5.48 -8.67 -14.00
C ILE A 9 -4.45 -9.38 -13.11
N TRP A 10 -3.17 -9.37 -13.50
CA TRP A 10 -2.08 -9.96 -12.72
C TRP A 10 -1.73 -9.10 -11.51
N TYR A 11 -1.85 -7.77 -11.67
CA TYR A 11 -1.67 -6.86 -10.54
C TYR A 11 -2.74 -7.08 -9.47
N GLN A 12 -3.99 -7.38 -9.82
CA GLN A 12 -5.03 -7.66 -8.82
C GLN A 12 -4.64 -8.83 -7.91
N VAL A 13 -4.20 -9.96 -8.48
CA VAL A 13 -3.72 -11.13 -7.72
C VAL A 13 -2.47 -10.80 -6.92
N GLY A 14 -1.46 -10.21 -7.58
CA GLY A 14 -0.18 -9.88 -6.93
C GLY A 14 -0.32 -8.87 -5.80
N GLN A 15 -1.23 -7.91 -5.92
CA GLN A 15 -1.53 -6.94 -4.86
C GLN A 15 -2.08 -7.66 -3.63
N LEU A 16 -3.09 -8.50 -3.78
CA LEU A 16 -3.73 -9.19 -2.65
C LEU A 16 -2.76 -10.14 -1.95
N TYR A 17 -1.99 -10.92 -2.73
CA TYR A 17 -0.92 -11.75 -2.20
C TYR A 17 0.12 -10.94 -1.41
N SER A 18 0.61 -9.85 -2.01
CA SER A 18 1.64 -9.02 -1.37
C SER A 18 1.10 -8.32 -0.12
N VAL A 19 -0.18 -7.94 -0.08
CA VAL A 19 -0.81 -7.39 1.13
C VAL A 19 -0.78 -8.41 2.26
N ALA A 20 -1.06 -9.69 1.99
CA ALA A 20 -0.98 -10.75 2.99
C ALA A 20 0.45 -10.89 3.54
N GLU A 21 1.45 -11.01 2.66
CA GLU A 21 2.86 -11.14 3.05
C GLU A 21 3.39 -9.91 3.81
N THR A 22 3.10 -8.70 3.32
CA THR A 22 3.51 -7.46 4.00
C THR A 22 2.82 -7.33 5.36
N SER A 23 1.56 -7.74 5.49
CA SER A 23 0.87 -7.74 6.79
C SER A 23 1.57 -8.66 7.79
N LYS A 24 1.93 -9.88 7.38
CA LYS A 24 2.69 -10.83 8.22
C LYS A 24 4.04 -10.27 8.66
N ASN A 25 4.74 -9.58 7.76
CA ASN A 25 6.04 -8.96 8.07
C ASN A 25 5.95 -7.82 9.09
N GLU A 26 4.78 -7.21 9.25
CA GLU A 26 4.56 -6.04 10.11
C GLU A 26 3.83 -6.37 11.42
N THR A 27 3.34 -7.61 11.59
CA THR A 27 2.52 -8.02 12.75
C THR A 27 3.29 -8.83 13.78
N GLY A 28 3.28 -8.39 15.02
CA GLY A 28 3.91 -9.05 16.17
C GLY A 28 3.95 -8.14 17.40
N GLY A 29 4.03 -8.73 18.60
CA GLY A 29 4.20 -8.02 19.86
C GLY A 29 3.05 -7.08 20.21
N GLY A 30 1.82 -7.48 19.89
CA GLY A 30 0.61 -6.68 20.07
C GLY A 30 0.39 -5.61 19.00
N GLU A 31 1.29 -5.49 18.01
CA GLU A 31 1.24 -4.48 16.96
C GLU A 31 1.09 -5.08 15.56
N GLY A 32 0.75 -4.24 14.58
CA GLY A 32 0.57 -4.62 13.18
C GLY A 32 -0.89 -4.67 12.73
N VAL A 33 -1.23 -5.65 11.90
CA VAL A 33 -2.52 -5.74 11.19
C VAL A 33 -3.43 -6.76 11.84
N GLU A 34 -4.64 -6.35 12.16
CA GLU A 34 -5.79 -7.21 12.50
C GLU A 34 -6.84 -7.10 11.40
N VAL A 35 -7.37 -8.23 10.92
CA VAL A 35 -8.44 -8.27 9.92
C VAL A 35 -9.75 -8.61 10.61
N LEU A 36 -10.69 -7.66 10.64
CA LEU A 36 -12.00 -7.84 11.26
C LEU A 36 -13.04 -8.38 10.28
N LYS A 37 -12.96 -7.92 9.02
CA LYS A 37 -13.87 -8.34 7.95
C LYS A 37 -13.12 -8.44 6.63
N ASN A 38 -13.45 -9.47 5.86
CA ASN A 38 -13.06 -9.64 4.47
C ASN A 38 -14.21 -10.36 3.75
N GLU A 39 -15.11 -9.61 3.13
CA GLU A 39 -16.35 -10.14 2.55
C GLU A 39 -16.66 -9.49 1.19
N PRO A 40 -17.27 -10.22 0.25
CA PRO A 40 -17.77 -9.60 -0.98
C PRO A 40 -18.87 -8.58 -0.65
N TYR A 41 -18.99 -7.52 -1.44
CA TYR A 41 -20.09 -6.57 -1.34
C TYR A 41 -20.68 -6.25 -2.71
N GLU A 42 -21.95 -5.85 -2.70
CA GLU A 42 -22.64 -5.27 -3.84
C GLU A 42 -23.46 -4.08 -3.34
N LYS A 43 -23.21 -2.90 -3.91
CA LYS A 43 -23.91 -1.66 -3.54
C LYS A 43 -24.03 -0.74 -4.75
N ASP A 44 -25.24 -0.26 -5.02
CA ASP A 44 -25.53 0.70 -6.10
C ASP A 44 -24.98 0.26 -7.47
N GLY A 45 -24.95 -1.05 -7.74
CA GLY A 45 -24.40 -1.65 -8.96
C GLY A 45 -22.87 -1.85 -8.97
N GLU A 46 -22.15 -1.34 -7.97
CA GLU A 46 -20.73 -1.63 -7.74
C GLU A 46 -20.58 -2.96 -6.99
N LYS A 47 -19.76 -3.87 -7.53
CA LYS A 47 -19.40 -5.14 -6.89
C LYS A 47 -17.92 -5.18 -6.59
N GLY A 48 -17.55 -5.77 -5.46
CA GLY A 48 -16.14 -5.88 -5.09
C GLY A 48 -15.93 -6.63 -3.79
N GLN A 49 -14.76 -6.40 -3.19
CA GLN A 49 -14.43 -6.90 -1.85
C GLN A 49 -14.39 -5.76 -0.85
N TYR A 50 -15.05 -5.96 0.28
CA TYR A 50 -14.99 -5.07 1.44
C TYR A 50 -14.03 -5.67 2.46
N THR A 51 -13.12 -4.84 2.97
CA THR A 51 -12.26 -5.21 4.10
C THR A 51 -12.37 -4.18 5.22
N HIS A 52 -12.35 -4.66 6.45
CA HIS A 52 -12.17 -3.83 7.64
C HIS A 52 -10.98 -4.36 8.42
N LYS A 53 -9.94 -3.55 8.53
CA LYS A 53 -8.71 -3.86 9.26
C LYS A 53 -8.48 -2.84 10.38
N ILE A 54 -7.72 -3.23 11.39
CA ILE A 54 -7.14 -2.33 12.39
C ILE A 54 -5.62 -2.40 12.26
N TYR A 55 -4.98 -1.24 12.19
CA TYR A 55 -3.54 -1.09 12.29
C TYR A 55 -3.19 -0.64 13.70
N HIS A 56 -2.50 -1.50 14.46
CA HIS A 56 -1.99 -1.24 15.81
C HIS A 56 -0.56 -0.69 15.70
N LEU A 57 -0.39 0.61 15.90
CA LEU A 57 0.87 1.31 15.57
C LEU A 57 1.66 1.83 16.78
N HIS A 58 1.44 1.25 17.97
CA HIS A 58 1.88 1.79 19.25
C HIS A 58 3.37 2.21 19.28
N SER A 59 4.32 1.27 19.24
CA SER A 59 5.75 1.57 19.20
C SER A 59 6.26 1.87 17.79
N LYS A 60 5.46 1.56 16.75
CA LYS A 60 5.79 1.78 15.33
C LYS A 60 5.73 3.25 14.87
N VAL A 61 5.06 4.14 15.59
CA VAL A 61 5.05 5.59 15.29
C VAL A 61 6.18 6.35 16.03
N PRO A 62 6.62 7.52 15.53
CA PRO A 62 7.64 8.32 16.19
C PRO A 62 7.23 8.75 17.60
N ASN A 63 8.22 9.00 18.46
CA ASN A 63 7.97 9.30 19.87
C ASN A 63 7.07 10.53 20.07
N TYR A 64 7.25 11.57 19.27
CA TYR A 64 6.40 12.77 19.35
C TYR A 64 4.93 12.48 19.01
N VAL A 65 4.63 11.49 18.15
CA VAL A 65 3.24 11.08 17.87
C VAL A 65 2.66 10.36 19.08
N ARG A 66 3.44 9.48 19.72
CA ARG A 66 3.02 8.77 20.94
C ARG A 66 2.73 9.69 22.12
N ILE A 67 3.50 10.78 22.24
CA ILE A 67 3.29 11.78 23.31
C ILE A 67 2.00 12.59 23.06
N LEU A 68 1.67 12.87 21.80
CA LEU A 68 0.53 13.71 21.43
C LEU A 68 -0.80 12.95 21.37
N ALA A 69 -0.78 11.66 21.01
CA ALA A 69 -1.97 10.86 20.81
C ALA A 69 -2.14 9.82 21.94
N PRO A 70 -3.34 9.66 22.53
CA PRO A 70 -3.60 8.54 23.45
C PRO A 70 -3.42 7.21 22.71
N SER A 71 -3.05 6.15 23.42
CA SER A 71 -2.75 4.83 22.83
C SER A 71 -3.90 4.29 21.96
N THR A 72 -5.15 4.55 22.34
CA THR A 72 -6.35 4.19 21.57
C THR A 72 -6.44 4.91 20.22
N ALA A 73 -5.87 6.12 20.11
CA ALA A 73 -5.81 6.86 18.86
C ALA A 73 -4.72 6.33 17.91
N LEU A 74 -3.88 5.39 18.33
CA LEU A 74 -2.88 4.73 17.48
C LEU A 74 -3.40 3.41 16.87
N ASN A 75 -4.64 3.05 17.15
CA ASN A 75 -5.39 2.01 16.44
C ASN A 75 -6.12 2.65 15.25
N ILE A 76 -5.57 2.51 14.06
CA ILE A 76 -6.16 3.10 12.85
C ILE A 76 -7.07 2.05 12.19
N HIS A 77 -8.35 2.35 12.12
CA HIS A 77 -9.29 1.52 11.37
C HIS A 77 -9.11 1.82 9.88
N GLU A 78 -8.96 0.80 9.05
CA GLU A 78 -9.05 0.91 7.60
C GLU A 78 -10.28 0.16 7.12
N LYS A 79 -11.18 0.86 6.45
CA LYS A 79 -12.29 0.25 5.71
C LYS A 79 -12.02 0.46 4.24
N ALA A 80 -11.97 -0.60 3.44
CA ALA A 80 -11.68 -0.50 2.02
C ALA A 80 -12.77 -1.19 1.19
N TRP A 81 -13.11 -0.57 0.07
CA TRP A 81 -14.01 -1.08 -0.96
C TRP A 81 -13.20 -1.24 -2.24
N ASN A 82 -12.80 -2.48 -2.52
CA ASN A 82 -12.01 -2.84 -3.67
C ASN A 82 -12.93 -3.34 -4.80
N ALA A 83 -13.27 -2.44 -5.73
CA ALA A 83 -14.00 -2.72 -6.97
C ALA A 83 -13.05 -2.62 -8.17
N TYR A 84 -12.00 -3.45 -8.16
CA TYR A 84 -10.92 -3.41 -9.14
C TYR A 84 -11.47 -3.23 -10.58
N PRO A 85 -10.98 -2.25 -11.36
CA PRO A 85 -9.70 -1.54 -11.21
C PRO A 85 -9.72 -0.29 -10.32
N TYR A 86 -10.85 0.05 -9.70
CA TYR A 86 -10.92 1.15 -8.73
C TYR A 86 -10.96 0.61 -7.29
N CYS A 87 -10.25 1.27 -6.38
CA CYS A 87 -10.28 0.94 -4.97
C CYS A 87 -10.32 2.21 -4.15
N ARG A 88 -11.15 2.23 -3.11
CA ARG A 88 -11.24 3.35 -2.17
C ARG A 88 -11.13 2.84 -0.74
N THR A 89 -10.32 3.51 0.06
CA THR A 89 -10.49 3.44 1.52
C THR A 89 -11.55 4.47 1.92
N GLY A 90 -12.48 4.08 2.78
CA GLY A 90 -13.50 4.98 3.29
C GLY A 90 -12.90 5.99 4.25
N LYS A 91 -13.73 6.93 4.69
CA LYS A 91 -13.37 7.76 5.83
C LYS A 91 -13.19 6.83 7.03
N SER A 92 -11.97 6.80 7.53
CA SER A 92 -11.60 6.05 8.71
C SER A 92 -11.73 6.98 9.91
N PRO A 93 -12.90 7.04 10.60
CA PRO A 93 -12.97 7.78 11.84
C PRO A 93 -12.04 7.06 12.82
N ASN A 94 -10.95 7.72 13.20
CA ASN A 94 -10.28 7.35 14.43
C ASN A 94 -11.27 7.59 15.57
N GLU A 95 -11.53 6.59 16.41
CA GLU A 95 -12.56 6.67 17.46
C GLU A 95 -12.37 7.89 18.37
N TYR A 96 -11.11 8.31 18.58
CA TYR A 96 -10.75 9.49 19.35
C TYR A 96 -10.86 10.79 18.53
N MET A 97 -10.26 10.85 17.35
CA MET A 97 -10.17 12.10 16.57
C MET A 97 -11.40 12.39 15.71
N LYS A 98 -12.29 11.41 15.48
CA LYS A 98 -13.48 11.53 14.64
C LYS A 98 -13.12 12.16 13.28
N ASP A 99 -13.79 13.26 12.90
CA ASP A 99 -13.56 13.98 11.64
C ASP A 99 -12.27 14.81 11.61
N ASN A 100 -11.57 14.95 12.74
CA ASN A 100 -10.28 15.64 12.80
C ASN A 100 -9.13 14.79 12.28
N PHE A 101 -9.37 13.51 11.96
CA PHE A 101 -8.37 12.64 11.34
C PHE A 101 -8.95 11.88 10.16
N LEU A 102 -8.25 11.92 9.04
CA LEU A 102 -8.58 11.15 7.85
C LEU A 102 -7.30 10.78 7.11
N ILE A 103 -7.19 9.50 6.77
CA ILE A 103 -6.33 9.03 5.68
C ILE A 103 -7.27 8.35 4.69
N LYS A 104 -7.38 8.91 3.49
CA LYS A 104 -8.18 8.36 2.39
C LYS A 104 -7.26 8.08 1.21
N ILE A 105 -7.32 6.87 0.70
CA ILE A 105 -6.56 6.41 -0.47
C ILE A 105 -7.56 5.97 -1.52
N GLU A 106 -7.55 6.66 -2.64
CA GLU A 106 -8.31 6.30 -3.83
C GLU A 106 -7.33 5.87 -4.92
N THR A 107 -7.55 4.71 -5.52
CA THR A 107 -6.63 4.17 -6.52
C THR A 107 -7.38 3.81 -7.79
N TRP A 108 -6.88 4.34 -8.91
CA TRP A 108 -7.15 3.79 -10.23
C TRP A 108 -5.97 2.96 -10.71
N HIS A 109 -6.24 1.76 -11.20
CA HIS A 109 -5.27 0.93 -11.91
C HIS A 109 -5.55 1.04 -13.41
N LYS A 110 -4.64 1.65 -14.17
CA LYS A 110 -4.82 1.87 -15.62
C LYS A 110 -3.73 1.16 -16.44
N PRO A 111 -4.06 0.64 -17.63
CA PRO A 111 -3.09 0.00 -18.51
C PRO A 111 -2.29 1.05 -19.31
N ASP A 112 -1.56 1.92 -18.61
CA ASP A 112 -0.73 2.97 -19.21
C ASP A 112 0.60 3.14 -18.46
N MET A 113 1.36 4.16 -18.86
CA MET A 113 2.68 4.50 -18.29
C MET A 113 2.64 5.70 -17.33
N GLY A 114 1.51 5.96 -16.66
CA GLY A 114 1.42 7.09 -15.72
C GLY A 114 1.28 8.46 -16.39
N VAL A 115 0.67 8.51 -17.58
CA VAL A 115 0.56 9.71 -18.43
C VAL A 115 -0.79 10.43 -18.32
N GLN A 116 -1.76 9.89 -17.59
CA GLN A 116 -3.07 10.53 -17.40
C GLN A 116 -3.01 11.54 -16.25
N ASP A 117 -3.28 12.80 -16.55
CA ASP A 117 -3.49 13.83 -15.54
C ASP A 117 -4.89 13.73 -14.92
N ASN A 118 -5.00 14.02 -13.62
CA ASN A 118 -6.25 14.09 -12.88
C ASN A 118 -7.23 12.93 -13.12
N VAL A 119 -6.74 11.69 -13.15
CA VAL A 119 -7.57 10.49 -13.42
C VAL A 119 -8.73 10.28 -12.42
N HIS A 120 -8.67 10.95 -11.26
CA HIS A 120 -9.70 10.93 -10.23
C HIS A 120 -10.79 12.00 -10.42
N GLY A 121 -10.63 12.89 -11.40
CA GLY A 121 -11.63 13.92 -11.71
C GLY A 121 -11.80 14.97 -10.60
N LEU A 122 -10.71 15.33 -9.91
CA LEU A 122 -10.73 16.42 -8.94
C LEU A 122 -11.10 17.74 -9.61
N ASP A 123 -11.76 18.63 -8.88
CA ASP A 123 -12.01 19.98 -9.37
C ASP A 123 -10.69 20.75 -9.59
N PRO A 124 -10.68 21.79 -10.43
CA PRO A 124 -9.46 22.51 -10.77
C PRO A 124 -8.69 23.08 -9.57
N ASP A 125 -9.38 23.51 -8.52
CA ASP A 125 -8.74 24.13 -7.34
C ASP A 125 -8.09 23.08 -6.44
N GLN A 126 -8.71 21.90 -6.30
CA GLN A 126 -8.12 20.74 -5.64
C GLN A 126 -6.93 20.20 -6.42
N TRP A 127 -7.07 20.03 -7.74
CA TRP A 127 -6.00 19.50 -8.59
C TRP A 127 -4.77 20.39 -8.56
N LYS A 128 -4.93 21.72 -8.61
CA LYS A 128 -3.83 22.68 -8.52
C LYS A 128 -3.01 22.57 -7.23
N LYS A 129 -3.61 22.09 -6.14
CA LYS A 129 -2.95 21.88 -4.84
C LYS A 129 -2.39 20.46 -4.67
N THR A 130 -2.64 19.58 -5.65
CA THR A 130 -2.23 18.17 -5.59
C THR A 130 -0.81 18.03 -6.14
N GLU A 131 0.08 17.43 -5.36
CA GLU A 131 1.43 17.10 -5.81
C GLU A 131 1.44 15.72 -6.49
N VAL A 132 1.99 15.65 -7.71
CA VAL A 132 2.20 14.38 -8.41
C VAL A 132 3.59 13.82 -8.08
N VAL A 133 3.60 12.75 -7.29
CA VAL A 133 4.83 12.01 -6.95
C VAL A 133 4.92 10.72 -7.76
N TYR A 134 6.03 10.53 -8.47
CA TYR A 134 6.34 9.28 -9.15
C TYR A 134 7.18 8.37 -8.25
N ILE A 135 6.80 7.10 -8.17
CA ILE A 135 7.57 6.06 -7.49
C ILE A 135 8.18 5.16 -8.56
N ASP A 136 9.51 5.06 -8.55
CA ASP A 136 10.26 4.15 -9.41
C ASP A 136 10.79 2.98 -8.57
N ILE A 137 10.22 1.79 -8.78
CA ILE A 137 10.56 0.60 -8.00
C ILE A 137 12.00 0.12 -8.23
N ALA A 138 12.66 0.53 -9.32
CA ALA A 138 14.05 0.18 -9.60
C ALA A 138 15.05 1.22 -9.05
N ASP A 139 14.58 2.40 -8.66
CA ASP A 139 15.44 3.49 -8.20
C ASP A 139 15.78 3.32 -6.72
N LYS A 140 17.00 2.84 -6.46
CA LYS A 140 17.52 2.63 -5.10
C LYS A 140 17.59 3.92 -4.27
N THR A 141 17.65 5.10 -4.89
CA THR A 141 17.69 6.38 -4.16
C THR A 141 16.35 6.72 -3.50
N GLN A 142 15.26 6.05 -3.90
CA GLN A 142 13.92 6.21 -3.30
C GLN A 142 13.68 5.27 -2.10
N VAL A 143 14.67 4.47 -1.72
CA VAL A 143 14.61 3.51 -0.62
C VAL A 143 15.58 3.95 0.48
N ASP A 144 15.08 4.05 1.71
CA ASP A 144 15.93 4.31 2.88
C ASP A 144 16.89 3.13 3.08
N VAL A 145 18.13 3.42 3.49
CA VAL A 145 19.15 2.41 3.81
C VAL A 145 18.62 1.38 4.81
N LYS A 146 17.81 1.79 5.79
CA LYS A 146 17.23 0.89 6.80
C LYS A 146 16.13 -0.03 6.26
N ASP A 147 15.54 0.32 5.12
CA ASP A 147 14.49 -0.49 4.47
C ASP A 147 15.02 -1.36 3.34
N TYR A 148 16.27 -1.12 2.89
CA TYR A 148 16.81 -1.84 1.76
C TYR A 148 17.08 -3.31 2.10
N LYS A 149 16.48 -4.20 1.31
CA LYS A 149 16.75 -5.62 1.33
C LYS A 149 17.10 -6.11 -0.09
N PRO A 150 18.24 -6.80 -0.29
CA PRO A 150 18.62 -7.32 -1.61
C PRO A 150 17.55 -8.20 -2.26
N GLU A 151 16.89 -9.05 -1.48
CA GLU A 151 15.84 -9.96 -1.94
C GLU A 151 14.54 -9.24 -2.38
N GLU A 152 14.36 -7.99 -1.96
CA GLU A 152 13.24 -7.12 -2.36
C GLU A 152 13.72 -6.02 -3.34
N ASP A 153 14.81 -6.27 -4.09
CA ASP A 153 15.34 -5.30 -5.07
C ASP A 153 15.08 -5.67 -6.54
N PRO A 154 14.10 -5.01 -7.20
CA PRO A 154 13.79 -5.23 -8.62
C PRO A 154 14.97 -4.98 -9.56
N ALA A 155 15.96 -4.17 -9.15
CA ALA A 155 17.12 -3.87 -9.97
C ALA A 155 18.10 -5.04 -10.11
N ILE A 156 17.99 -6.06 -9.24
CA ILE A 156 18.81 -7.27 -9.27
C ILE A 156 17.98 -8.56 -9.34
N PHE A 157 16.68 -8.50 -9.04
CA PHE A 157 15.78 -9.63 -9.14
C PHE A 157 15.41 -9.97 -10.59
N LYS A 158 15.44 -11.26 -10.92
CA LYS A 158 14.91 -11.80 -12.18
C LYS A 158 13.98 -12.97 -11.89
N SER A 159 12.76 -12.88 -12.38
CA SER A 159 11.76 -13.94 -12.28
C SER A 159 12.15 -15.15 -13.10
N GLU A 160 12.12 -16.33 -12.46
CA GLU A 160 12.36 -17.61 -13.13
C GLU A 160 11.14 -18.03 -13.97
N LYS A 161 9.91 -17.74 -13.52
CA LYS A 161 8.69 -18.17 -14.21
C LYS A 161 8.34 -17.28 -15.40
N THR A 162 8.71 -16.01 -15.39
CA THR A 162 8.31 -15.02 -16.41
C THR A 162 9.48 -14.42 -17.18
N GLY A 163 10.71 -14.59 -16.69
CA GLY A 163 11.90 -13.94 -17.25
C GLY A 163 11.96 -12.43 -17.03
N ARG A 164 10.99 -11.82 -16.31
CA ARG A 164 10.96 -10.38 -16.04
C ARG A 164 12.05 -9.98 -15.06
N GLY A 165 12.61 -8.79 -15.28
CA GLY A 165 13.73 -8.28 -14.50
C GLY A 165 15.08 -8.82 -15.01
N PRO A 166 16.20 -8.30 -14.50
CA PRO A 166 16.29 -7.15 -13.60
C PRO A 166 15.81 -5.84 -14.25
N LEU A 167 15.35 -4.90 -13.42
CA LEU A 167 14.93 -3.58 -13.87
C LEU A 167 16.11 -2.61 -13.85
N GLY A 168 16.75 -2.41 -15.01
CA GLY A 168 17.83 -1.42 -15.15
C GLY A 168 17.32 0.03 -15.14
N PRO A 169 18.22 1.04 -15.09
CA PRO A 169 17.84 2.46 -15.00
C PRO A 169 16.91 2.97 -16.11
N ASN A 170 16.95 2.35 -17.30
CA ASN A 170 16.14 2.72 -18.45
C ASN A 170 14.89 1.84 -18.63
N TRP A 171 14.54 1.00 -17.65
CA TRP A 171 13.46 0.00 -17.78
C TRP A 171 12.13 0.62 -18.23
N LYS A 172 11.82 1.85 -17.80
CA LYS A 172 10.60 2.59 -18.18
C LYS A 172 10.58 3.02 -19.65
N LYS A 173 11.74 3.34 -20.23
CA LYS A 173 11.87 3.70 -21.64
C LYS A 173 11.83 2.47 -22.54
N GLU A 174 12.35 1.35 -22.06
CA GLU A 174 12.39 0.07 -22.78
C GLU A 174 11.04 -0.64 -22.77
N LEU A 175 10.26 -0.48 -21.69
CA LEU A 175 9.00 -1.19 -21.47
C LEU A 175 7.96 -1.03 -22.61
N PRO A 176 7.68 0.18 -23.14
CA PRO A 176 6.72 0.36 -24.23
C PRO A 176 7.11 -0.39 -25.52
N SER A 177 8.42 -0.56 -25.76
CA SER A 177 8.92 -1.26 -26.95
C SER A 177 8.87 -2.79 -26.84
N ASN A 178 8.63 -3.31 -25.63
CA ASN A 178 8.58 -4.74 -25.37
C ASN A 178 7.12 -5.21 -25.31
N THR A 179 6.59 -5.67 -26.44
CA THR A 179 5.20 -6.17 -26.58
C THR A 179 4.89 -7.37 -25.68
N ASN A 180 5.91 -8.08 -25.19
CA ASN A 180 5.76 -9.22 -24.30
C ASN A 180 5.84 -8.84 -22.81
N SER A 181 6.06 -7.55 -22.50
CA SER A 181 6.12 -7.02 -21.13
C SER A 181 4.91 -6.14 -20.87
N PRO A 182 3.80 -6.72 -20.37
CA PRO A 182 2.63 -5.92 -20.02
C PRO A 182 2.97 -4.94 -18.90
N HIS A 183 2.27 -3.81 -18.91
CA HIS A 183 2.53 -2.71 -18.01
C HIS A 183 1.24 -2.03 -17.59
N MET A 184 1.31 -1.39 -16.42
CA MET A 184 0.21 -0.64 -15.84
C MET A 184 0.74 0.44 -14.90
N CYS A 185 -0.12 1.38 -14.55
CA CYS A 185 0.13 2.39 -13.54
C CYS A 185 -0.95 2.36 -12.46
N ALA A 186 -0.54 2.39 -11.19
CA ALA A 186 -1.39 2.66 -10.05
C ALA A 186 -1.36 4.16 -9.71
N TYR A 187 -2.50 4.83 -9.92
CA TYR A 187 -2.71 6.24 -9.58
C TYR A 187 -3.34 6.32 -8.19
N LYS A 188 -2.49 6.34 -7.16
CA LYS A 188 -2.90 6.46 -5.75
C LYS A 188 -3.04 7.92 -5.35
N LEU A 189 -4.26 8.39 -5.16
CA LEU A 189 -4.56 9.70 -4.59
C LEU A 189 -4.68 9.55 -3.07
N VAL A 190 -3.75 10.15 -2.33
CA VAL A 190 -3.72 10.12 -0.87
C VAL A 190 -4.17 11.47 -0.32
N THR A 191 -5.31 11.47 0.37
CA THR A 191 -5.80 12.63 1.11
C THR A 191 -5.57 12.41 2.59
N VAL A 192 -4.83 13.33 3.21
CA VAL A 192 -4.59 13.34 4.65
C VAL A 192 -5.21 14.60 5.24
N ASN A 193 -5.94 14.46 6.34
CA ASN A 193 -6.41 15.57 7.16
C ASN A 193 -6.09 15.25 8.62
N PHE A 194 -5.36 16.14 9.29
CA PHE A 194 -5.04 16.03 10.72
C PHE A 194 -5.26 17.38 11.40
N LYS A 195 -6.48 17.61 11.91
CA LYS A 195 -6.85 18.88 12.52
C LYS A 195 -6.48 18.90 14.01
N TRP A 196 -5.26 19.35 14.29
CA TRP A 196 -4.77 19.56 15.66
C TRP A 196 -3.88 20.81 15.72
N TRP A 197 -4.19 21.70 16.68
CA TRP A 197 -3.50 22.97 16.83
C TRP A 197 -1.99 22.79 17.09
N GLY A 198 -1.16 23.47 16.30
CA GLY A 198 0.29 23.50 16.45
C GLY A 198 1.06 22.34 15.80
N VAL A 199 0.39 21.28 15.33
CA VAL A 199 1.08 20.09 14.76
C VAL A 199 0.50 19.58 13.43
N GLN A 200 -0.61 20.14 12.95
CA GLN A 200 -1.28 19.74 11.70
C GLN A 200 -0.32 19.49 10.53
N ASN A 201 0.36 20.53 10.05
CA ASN A 201 1.25 20.42 8.88
C ASN A 201 2.38 19.40 9.09
N LYS A 202 2.88 19.27 10.32
CA LYS A 202 3.96 18.31 10.65
C LYS A 202 3.45 16.87 10.50
N ILE A 203 2.27 16.58 11.05
CA ILE A 203 1.68 15.24 11.00
C ILE A 203 1.19 14.88 9.60
N GLU A 204 0.54 15.80 8.88
CA GLU A 204 0.09 15.54 7.51
C GLU A 204 1.27 15.22 6.59
N ASN A 205 2.35 16.01 6.66
CA ASN A 205 3.57 15.74 5.89
C ASN A 205 4.25 14.43 6.32
N PHE A 206 4.26 14.12 7.61
CA PHE A 206 4.79 12.85 8.11
C PHE A 206 4.02 11.66 7.52
N ILE A 207 2.68 11.69 7.56
CA ILE A 207 1.84 10.62 7.01
C ILE A 207 2.08 10.47 5.50
N GLN A 208 2.11 11.57 4.74
CA GLN A 208 2.38 11.51 3.30
C GLN A 208 3.76 10.88 2.99
N LYS A 209 4.79 11.17 3.80
CA LYS A 209 6.10 10.52 3.69
C LYS A 209 6.04 9.02 4.00
N GLN A 210 5.29 8.61 5.03
CA GLN A 210 5.13 7.19 5.36
C GLN A 210 4.33 6.43 4.30
N GLU A 211 3.29 7.03 3.71
CA GLU A 211 2.54 6.44 2.60
C GLU A 211 3.41 6.26 1.36
N LYS A 212 4.24 7.27 1.01
CA LYS A 212 5.23 7.14 -0.05
C LYS A 212 6.21 6.00 0.23
N ARG A 213 6.77 5.93 1.45
CA ARG A 213 7.69 4.87 1.89
C ARG A 213 7.02 3.49 1.78
N LEU A 214 5.78 3.36 2.25
CA LEU A 214 4.99 2.13 2.19
C LEU A 214 4.77 1.70 0.73
N PHE A 215 4.32 2.60 -0.14
CA PHE A 215 4.11 2.29 -1.55
C PHE A 215 5.40 1.88 -2.25
N THR A 216 6.53 2.54 -1.97
CA THR A 216 7.82 2.15 -2.56
C THR A 216 8.20 0.73 -2.16
N LYS A 217 8.16 0.42 -0.86
CA LYS A 217 8.51 -0.92 -0.34
C LYS A 217 7.56 -1.99 -0.86
N PHE A 218 6.25 -1.74 -0.75
CA PHE A 218 5.21 -2.68 -1.15
C PHE A 218 5.35 -3.09 -2.62
N HIS A 219 5.54 -2.13 -3.53
CA HIS A 219 5.60 -2.45 -4.95
C HIS A 219 6.93 -3.08 -5.38
N ARG A 220 8.02 -2.79 -4.67
CA ARG A 220 9.29 -3.52 -4.84
C ARG A 220 9.13 -4.98 -4.44
N GLN A 221 8.57 -5.22 -3.26
CA GLN A 221 8.26 -6.57 -2.77
C GLN A 221 7.30 -7.30 -3.72
N LEU A 222 6.23 -6.65 -4.17
CA LEU A 222 5.26 -7.22 -5.13
C LEU A 222 5.94 -7.73 -6.40
N PHE A 223 6.85 -6.94 -6.97
CA PHE A 223 7.59 -7.35 -8.17
C PHE A 223 8.52 -8.53 -7.90
N CYS A 224 9.29 -8.48 -6.81
CA CYS A 224 10.23 -9.56 -6.46
C CYS A 224 9.52 -10.86 -6.02
N LEU A 225 8.24 -10.78 -5.62
CA LEU A 225 7.44 -11.94 -5.28
C LEU A 225 6.66 -12.52 -6.47
N ILE A 226 6.87 -12.03 -7.69
CA ILE A 226 6.09 -12.45 -8.87
C ILE A 226 6.03 -13.97 -9.05
N ASP A 227 7.14 -14.68 -8.83
CA ASP A 227 7.16 -16.13 -8.98
C ASP A 227 6.26 -16.87 -7.96
N LYS A 228 5.95 -16.23 -6.82
CA LYS A 228 5.05 -16.79 -5.81
C LYS A 228 3.57 -16.62 -6.18
N TRP A 229 3.20 -15.52 -6.85
CA TRP A 229 1.78 -15.19 -7.07
C TRP A 229 1.30 -15.26 -8.52
N ILE A 230 2.20 -15.29 -9.52
CA ILE A 230 1.82 -15.17 -10.94
C ILE A 230 0.87 -16.25 -11.45
N GLY A 231 0.90 -17.44 -10.84
CA GLY A 231 0.05 -18.57 -11.20
C GLY A 231 -1.17 -18.76 -10.29
N LEU A 232 -1.37 -17.89 -9.31
CA LEU A 232 -2.49 -18.02 -8.36
C LEU A 232 -3.79 -17.54 -8.99
N THR A 233 -4.87 -18.24 -8.66
CA THR A 233 -6.22 -17.80 -9.01
C THR A 233 -6.79 -16.87 -7.93
N MET A 234 -7.87 -16.17 -8.22
CA MET A 234 -8.59 -15.39 -7.19
C MET A 234 -9.12 -16.29 -6.05
N GLU A 235 -9.46 -17.55 -6.33
CA GLU A 235 -9.88 -18.51 -5.30
C GLU A 235 -8.71 -18.87 -4.36
N ASP A 236 -7.52 -19.11 -4.91
CA ASP A 236 -6.32 -19.33 -4.11
C ASP A 236 -6.03 -18.11 -3.21
N ILE A 237 -6.22 -16.90 -3.74
CA ILE A 237 -6.06 -15.67 -2.97
C ILE A 237 -7.05 -15.59 -1.81
N ARG A 238 -8.32 -15.97 -2.00
CA ARG A 238 -9.29 -15.98 -0.88
C ARG A 238 -8.89 -16.95 0.21
N ARG A 239 -8.43 -18.15 -0.15
CA ARG A 239 -7.88 -19.11 0.82
C ARG A 239 -6.68 -18.53 1.59
N ILE A 240 -5.74 -17.90 0.88
CA ILE A 240 -4.57 -17.26 1.48
C ILE A 240 -4.97 -16.12 2.43
N GLU A 241 -5.96 -15.31 2.07
CA GLU A 241 -6.46 -14.23 2.93
C GLU A 241 -7.10 -14.78 4.22
N GLU A 242 -7.88 -15.87 4.14
CA GLU A 242 -8.48 -16.54 5.30
C GLU A 242 -7.44 -17.16 6.23
N GLU A 243 -6.43 -17.83 5.66
CA GLU A 243 -5.29 -18.37 6.43
C GLU A 243 -4.49 -17.24 7.08
N THR A 244 -4.21 -16.18 6.33
CA THR A 244 -3.47 -15.01 6.80
C THR A 244 -4.19 -14.31 7.93
N GLN A 245 -5.52 -14.18 7.90
CA GLN A 245 -6.27 -13.59 9.01
C GLN A 245 -5.98 -14.31 10.34
N LYS A 246 -6.01 -15.65 10.34
CA LYS A 246 -5.72 -16.45 11.55
C LYS A 246 -4.27 -16.32 11.98
N GLU A 247 -3.34 -16.39 11.03
CA GLU A 247 -1.90 -16.25 11.30
C GLU A 247 -1.58 -14.88 11.91
N LEU A 248 -2.17 -13.79 11.41
CA LEU A 248 -1.94 -12.45 11.94
C LEU A 248 -2.37 -12.32 13.40
N ASP A 249 -3.51 -12.90 13.77
CA ASP A 249 -3.97 -12.90 15.16
C ASP A 249 -2.99 -13.66 16.07
N GLU A 250 -2.55 -14.85 15.64
CA GLU A 250 -1.55 -15.62 16.40
C GLU A 250 -0.20 -14.90 16.52
N MET A 251 0.29 -14.32 15.42
CA MET A 251 1.56 -13.58 15.40
C MET A 251 1.48 -12.35 16.29
N ARG A 252 0.36 -11.63 16.29
CA ARG A 252 0.15 -10.45 17.14
C ARG A 252 0.27 -10.81 18.62
N GLU A 253 -0.21 -11.98 19.03
CA GLU A 253 -0.15 -12.45 20.42
C GLU A 253 1.21 -13.08 20.80
N LYS A 254 1.81 -13.88 19.91
CA LYS A 254 2.92 -14.78 20.24
C LYS A 254 4.30 -14.27 19.81
N ASP A 255 4.37 -13.53 18.71
CA ASP A 255 5.66 -13.08 18.17
C ASP A 255 6.14 -11.80 18.85
N PRO A 256 7.45 -11.50 18.86
CA PRO A 256 7.95 -10.17 19.23
C PRO A 256 7.58 -9.11 18.17
N VAL A 257 7.65 -7.83 18.55
CA VAL A 257 7.50 -6.70 17.60
C VAL A 257 8.52 -6.84 16.46
N LYS A 258 8.04 -6.72 15.22
CA LYS A 258 8.86 -6.82 14.00
C LYS A 258 8.37 -5.86 12.92
N GLY A 259 9.11 -5.80 11.81
CA GLY A 259 8.78 -4.95 10.67
C GLY A 259 9.29 -3.52 10.84
N SER A 260 8.64 -2.59 10.16
CA SER A 260 9.06 -1.21 10.05
C SER A 260 8.73 -0.42 11.32
N SER A 261 9.67 0.44 11.73
CA SER A 261 9.41 1.55 12.64
C SER A 261 9.63 2.88 11.92
N ALA A 262 8.88 3.89 12.31
CA ALA A 262 9.13 5.26 11.88
C ALA A 262 10.24 5.88 12.74
N SER A 263 11.29 6.40 12.10
CA SER A 263 12.35 7.15 12.78
C SER A 263 11.95 8.61 13.01
N GLU A 264 12.63 9.25 13.95
CA GLU A 264 12.58 10.70 14.18
C GLU A 264 13.38 11.44 13.11
N ASP A 265 12.87 11.49 11.87
CA ASP A 265 13.45 12.35 10.82
C ASP A 265 12.71 13.71 10.79
#